data_AF-A0A6M6JF60-F1
#
_entry.id   AF-A0A6M6JF60-F1
#
_cell.length_a   1.000
_cell.length_b   1.000
_cell.length_c   1.000
_cell.angle_alpha   90.00
_cell.angle_beta   90.00
_cell.angle_gamma   90.00
#
_symmetry.space_group_name_H-M   'P 1'
#
loop_
_entity.id
_entity.type
_entity.pdbx_description
1 polymer ?
#
loop_
_entity_poly.entity_id
_entity_poly.type
_entity_poly.pdbx_seq_one_letter_code
_entity_poly.pdbx_strand_id
1 'polypeptide(L)'
;MDTTVQRLEDRMLAGGLTTARSIDRWSDLHADEVGPRHGAQAVARLWDRPDPAAVHAPGLRRCPCGRRWRLLHDSTAVRNTVVPTAGTCTGWRVLGIPPSRYGPHDVDRGPETHLRFWSDTTTVHHLVVPVRPERSADRGLFDLAALVSRAAMRGVGTPSVPGRDDPTATGPPWAQRFPGYRLDERAIDQPWELRTVALVLAGVEDRPELGERVGVELDRIAARLPIRSSIYTAWLWALARATH
;
A
#
# COMPACT_ATOMS: atom_id res chain seq x y z
N MET A 1 2.84 11.86 -16.90
CA MET A 1 1.67 11.04 -16.50
C MET A 1 0.48 11.93 -16.22
N ASP A 2 0.67 13.10 -15.61
CA ASP A 2 -0.40 14.05 -15.25
C ASP A 2 -1.32 14.41 -16.42
N THR A 3 -0.78 14.70 -17.62
CA THR A 3 -1.60 14.98 -18.81
C THR A 3 -2.47 13.79 -19.22
N THR A 4 -2.01 12.55 -19.01
CA THR A 4 -2.79 11.34 -19.30
C THR A 4 -3.93 11.18 -18.29
N VAL A 5 -3.64 11.45 -17.01
CA VAL A 5 -4.65 11.43 -15.94
C VAL A 5 -5.72 12.48 -16.19
N GLN A 6 -5.33 13.73 -16.49
CA GLN A 6 -6.27 14.82 -16.78
C GLN A 6 -7.20 14.49 -17.95
N ARG A 7 -6.66 13.99 -19.07
CA ARG A 7 -7.48 13.61 -20.23
C ARG A 7 -8.49 12.51 -19.91
N LEU A 8 -8.12 11.56 -19.05
CA LEU A 8 -9.02 10.50 -18.62
C LEU A 8 -10.12 11.05 -17.70
N GLU A 9 -9.75 11.93 -16.77
CA GLU A 9 -10.69 12.62 -15.89
C GLU A 9 -11.73 13.41 -16.69
N ASP A 10 -11.28 14.27 -17.60
CA ASP A 10 -12.17 15.07 -18.46
C ASP A 10 -13.16 14.18 -19.20
N ARG A 11 -12.69 13.03 -19.70
CA ARG A 11 -13.52 12.06 -20.39
C ARG A 11 -14.53 11.37 -19.47
N MET A 12 -14.14 11.00 -18.27
CA MET A 12 -15.05 10.37 -17.30
C MET A 12 -16.14 11.34 -16.83
N LEU A 13 -15.78 12.61 -16.64
CA LEU A 13 -16.72 13.68 -16.32
C LEU A 13 -17.70 13.92 -17.48
N ALA A 14 -17.18 14.08 -18.70
CA ALA A 14 -18.01 14.28 -19.89
C ALA A 14 -18.93 13.09 -20.17
N GLY A 15 -18.47 11.86 -19.89
CA GLY A 15 -19.24 10.63 -20.06
C GLY A 15 -20.23 10.32 -18.93
N GLY A 16 -20.30 11.16 -17.89
CA GLY A 16 -21.18 10.93 -16.73
C GLY A 16 -20.84 9.66 -15.95
N LEU A 17 -19.57 9.24 -15.97
CA LEU A 17 -19.08 8.05 -15.26
C LEU A 17 -18.76 8.35 -13.79
N THR A 18 -18.51 9.62 -13.46
CA THR A 18 -18.32 10.11 -12.09
C THR A 18 -18.55 11.63 -12.04
N THR A 19 -18.36 12.25 -10.86
CA THR A 19 -18.44 13.70 -10.65
C THR A 19 -17.15 14.25 -10.06
N ALA A 20 -16.83 15.51 -10.31
CA ALA A 20 -15.67 16.17 -9.71
C ALA A 20 -15.69 16.06 -8.18
N ARG A 21 -16.87 16.23 -7.56
CA ARG A 21 -17.09 16.06 -6.13
C ARG A 21 -16.75 14.65 -5.62
N SER A 22 -17.10 13.59 -6.37
CA SER A 22 -16.75 12.22 -5.98
C SER A 22 -15.24 12.01 -6.08
N ILE A 23 -14.60 12.49 -7.16
CA ILE A 23 -13.15 12.38 -7.33
C ILE A 23 -12.42 13.11 -6.20
N ASP A 24 -12.78 14.37 -5.92
CA ASP A 24 -12.12 15.17 -4.88
C ASP A 24 -12.28 14.52 -3.50
N ARG A 25 -13.48 14.02 -3.16
CA ARG A 25 -13.69 13.27 -1.92
C ARG A 25 -12.76 12.08 -1.78
N TRP A 26 -12.59 11.29 -2.84
CA TRP A 26 -11.67 10.15 -2.81
C TRP A 26 -10.20 10.56 -2.77
N SER A 27 -9.87 11.68 -3.41
CA SER A 27 -8.54 12.29 -3.35
C SER A 27 -8.21 12.71 -1.92
N ASP A 28 -9.11 13.43 -1.25
CA ASP A 28 -8.94 13.90 0.14
C ASP A 28 -8.84 12.71 1.10
N LEU A 29 -9.72 11.72 0.93
CA LEU A 29 -9.71 10.50 1.74
C LEU A 29 -8.38 9.74 1.63
N HIS A 30 -7.72 9.76 0.47
CA HIS A 30 -6.44 9.08 0.28
C HIS A 30 -5.23 9.95 0.58
N ALA A 31 -5.35 11.28 0.46
CA ALA A 31 -4.31 12.21 0.84
C ALA A 31 -4.10 12.19 2.37
N ASP A 32 -5.19 12.20 3.13
CA ASP A 32 -5.15 12.42 4.57
C ASP A 32 -5.48 11.16 5.40
N GLU A 33 -6.37 10.30 4.91
CA GLU A 33 -7.00 9.28 5.74
C GLU A 33 -6.70 7.84 5.34
N VAL A 34 -6.00 7.55 4.24
CA VAL A 34 -5.77 6.17 3.82
C VAL A 34 -4.35 5.91 3.38
N GLY A 35 -3.68 5.05 4.15
CA GLY A 35 -2.36 4.60 3.78
C GLY A 35 -1.72 3.66 4.80
N PRO A 36 -0.47 3.26 4.54
CA PRO A 36 0.37 2.48 5.46
C PRO A 36 0.51 3.09 6.86
N ARG A 37 0.17 4.39 7.05
CA ARG A 37 0.08 5.01 8.37
C ARG A 37 -0.87 4.27 9.32
N HIS A 38 -2.00 3.75 8.84
CA HIS A 38 -2.92 2.96 9.66
C HIS A 38 -2.32 1.64 10.12
N GLY A 39 -1.67 0.91 9.22
CA GLY A 39 -0.94 -0.30 9.59
C GLY A 39 0.22 0.00 10.55
N ALA A 40 0.96 1.10 10.31
CA ALA A 40 2.06 1.52 11.17
C ALA A 40 1.58 1.83 12.60
N GLN A 41 0.46 2.54 12.73
CA GLN A 41 -0.20 2.78 14.01
C GLN A 41 -0.69 1.47 14.68
N ALA A 42 -1.19 0.51 13.89
CA ALA A 42 -1.55 -0.81 14.40
C ALA A 42 -0.34 -1.55 14.99
N VAL A 43 0.77 -1.59 14.24
CA VAL A 43 2.02 -2.22 14.67
C VAL A 43 2.59 -1.52 15.91
N ALA A 44 2.61 -0.19 15.94
CA ALA A 44 3.06 0.58 17.10
C ALA A 44 2.25 0.26 18.36
N ARG A 45 0.93 0.12 18.24
CA ARG A 45 0.06 -0.31 19.35
C ARG A 45 0.35 -1.74 19.78
N LEU A 46 0.59 -2.66 18.85
CA LEU A 46 0.96 -4.04 19.15
C LEU A 46 2.32 -4.15 19.86
N TRP A 47 3.26 -3.26 19.55
CA TRP A 47 4.55 -3.16 20.23
C TRP A 47 4.43 -2.59 21.65
N ASP A 48 3.52 -1.65 21.88
CA ASP A 48 3.24 -1.05 23.18
C ASP A 48 2.41 -2.00 24.07
N ARG A 49 1.37 -2.61 23.49
CA ARG A 49 0.50 -3.58 24.13
C ARG A 49 0.26 -4.76 23.18
N PRO A 50 0.84 -5.94 23.44
CA PRO A 50 0.75 -7.11 22.57
C PRO A 50 -0.62 -7.82 22.66
N ASP A 51 -1.71 -7.08 22.84
CA ASP A 51 -3.08 -7.57 22.80
C ASP A 51 -3.67 -7.29 21.40
N PRO A 52 -4.00 -8.32 20.61
CA PRO A 52 -4.65 -8.16 19.30
C PRO A 52 -5.98 -7.39 19.38
N ALA A 53 -6.69 -7.43 20.51
CA ALA A 53 -7.93 -6.68 20.72
C ALA A 53 -7.70 -5.16 20.86
N ALA A 54 -6.49 -4.74 21.25
CA ALA A 54 -6.12 -3.33 21.41
C ALA A 54 -5.90 -2.61 20.06
N VAL A 55 -5.95 -3.34 18.94
CA VAL A 55 -5.74 -2.77 17.61
C VAL A 55 -7.05 -2.17 17.09
N HIS A 56 -7.12 -0.84 17.07
CA HIS A 56 -8.23 -0.08 16.50
C HIS A 56 -7.78 0.77 15.32
N ALA A 57 -6.91 0.22 14.47
CA ALA A 57 -6.60 0.87 13.20
C ALA A 57 -7.81 0.78 12.25
N PRO A 58 -8.27 1.92 11.70
CA PRO A 58 -9.27 1.92 10.64
C PRO A 58 -8.86 0.95 9.51
N GLY A 59 -9.83 0.16 9.03
CA GLY A 59 -9.58 -0.84 7.98
C GLY A 59 -8.96 -2.17 8.43
N LEU A 60 -8.39 -2.27 9.65
CA LEU A 60 -7.85 -3.53 10.17
C LEU A 60 -8.95 -4.42 10.79
N ARG A 61 -10.01 -3.82 11.34
CA ARG A 61 -11.17 -4.56 11.85
C ARG A 61 -11.93 -5.28 10.73
N ARG A 62 -12.10 -4.63 9.57
CA ARG A 62 -12.77 -5.19 8.39
C ARG A 62 -12.33 -4.43 7.14
N CYS A 63 -11.89 -5.16 6.11
CA CYS A 63 -11.67 -4.59 4.78
C CYS A 63 -13.03 -4.26 4.13
N PRO A 64 -13.17 -3.14 3.40
CA PRO A 64 -14.36 -2.89 2.56
C PRO A 64 -14.68 -4.03 1.59
N CYS A 65 -13.63 -4.75 1.15
CA CYS A 65 -13.71 -5.93 0.32
C CYS A 65 -14.22 -7.22 1.02
N GLY A 66 -14.62 -7.14 2.30
CA GLY A 66 -15.11 -8.28 3.09
C GLY A 66 -14.01 -9.19 3.67
N ARG A 67 -12.75 -9.01 3.29
CA ARG A 67 -11.61 -9.78 3.82
C ARG A 67 -11.28 -9.42 5.27
N ARG A 68 -10.82 -10.42 6.02
CA ARG A 68 -10.30 -10.26 7.39
C ARG A 68 -8.78 -10.14 7.40
N TRP A 69 -8.23 -9.50 8.41
CA TRP A 69 -6.79 -9.41 8.62
C TRP A 69 -6.28 -10.54 9.51
N ARG A 70 -5.12 -11.10 9.15
CA ARG A 70 -4.36 -12.02 9.98
C ARG A 70 -3.00 -11.40 10.28
N LEU A 71 -2.67 -11.31 11.56
CA LEU A 71 -1.39 -10.79 12.02
C LEU A 71 -0.33 -11.89 11.95
N LEU A 72 0.85 -11.56 11.45
CA LEU A 72 2.01 -12.44 11.35
C LEU A 72 3.15 -11.81 12.14
N HIS A 73 3.45 -12.34 13.32
CA HIS A 73 4.50 -11.78 14.17
C HIS A 73 5.87 -12.33 13.76
N ASP A 74 6.80 -11.42 13.50
CA ASP A 74 8.21 -11.75 13.34
C ASP A 74 8.88 -11.95 14.70
N SER A 75 9.98 -12.69 14.70
CA SER A 75 10.88 -12.88 15.83
C SER A 75 12.32 -12.82 15.36
N THR A 76 13.27 -12.95 16.28
CA THR A 76 14.70 -13.06 15.93
C THR A 76 15.03 -14.34 15.14
N ALA A 77 14.14 -15.34 15.14
CA ALA A 77 14.34 -16.62 14.45
C ALA A 77 13.46 -16.80 13.19
N VAL A 78 12.33 -16.07 13.09
CA VAL A 78 11.37 -16.23 11.99
C VAL A 78 10.99 -14.86 11.43
N ARG A 79 11.07 -14.75 10.09
CA ARG A 79 10.60 -13.58 9.34
C ARG A 79 9.53 -13.98 8.34
N ASN A 80 8.39 -13.32 8.41
CA ASN A 80 7.26 -13.56 7.54
C ASN A 80 7.31 -12.56 6.38
N THR A 81 7.10 -13.03 5.17
CA THR A 81 6.97 -12.19 3.98
C THR A 81 5.63 -12.46 3.32
N VAL A 82 4.89 -11.40 3.00
CA VAL A 82 3.61 -11.50 2.30
C VAL A 82 3.79 -11.07 0.85
N VAL A 83 3.60 -12.00 -0.09
CA VAL A 83 3.65 -11.74 -1.52
C VAL A 83 2.22 -11.50 -2.02
N PRO A 84 1.90 -10.31 -2.55
CA PRO A 84 0.58 -10.03 -3.09
C PRO A 84 0.31 -10.92 -4.32
N THR A 85 -0.80 -11.64 -4.30
CA THR A 85 -1.35 -12.29 -5.50
C THR A 85 -1.95 -11.22 -6.41
N ALA A 86 -1.57 -11.25 -7.69
CA ALA A 86 -2.01 -10.29 -8.71
C ALA A 86 -3.54 -10.10 -8.72
N GLY A 87 -4.01 -8.87 -9.00
CA GLY A 87 -5.42 -8.61 -9.29
C GLY A 87 -6.36 -8.55 -8.07
N THR A 88 -5.88 -8.75 -6.85
CA THR A 88 -6.74 -8.73 -5.65
C THR A 88 -6.60 -7.45 -4.81
N CYS A 89 -7.61 -7.16 -3.97
CA CYS A 89 -7.52 -6.11 -2.95
C CYS A 89 -6.19 -6.25 -2.18
N THR A 90 -5.44 -5.15 -2.04
CA THR A 90 -4.12 -5.15 -1.41
C THR A 90 -4.16 -4.81 0.08
N GLY A 91 -5.36 -4.78 0.69
CA GLY A 91 -5.53 -4.28 2.05
C GLY A 91 -5.23 -2.77 2.16
N TRP A 92 -5.53 -2.03 1.09
CA TRP A 92 -5.14 -0.64 0.88
C TRP A 92 -5.56 0.33 2.00
N ARG A 93 -6.65 0.06 2.73
CA ARG A 93 -7.05 0.86 3.90
C ARG A 93 -6.01 0.86 5.04
N VAL A 94 -5.21 -0.19 5.14
CA VAL A 94 -4.22 -0.41 6.20
C VAL A 94 -2.81 -0.27 5.68
N LEU A 95 -2.55 -0.80 4.48
CA LEU A 95 -1.22 -0.84 3.88
C LEU A 95 -1.00 0.27 2.86
N GLY A 96 -2.04 1.02 2.48
CA GLY A 96 -2.04 1.81 1.25
C GLY A 96 -1.94 0.95 -0.01
N ILE A 97 -2.10 1.58 -1.16
CA ILE A 97 -1.77 0.94 -2.43
C ILE A 97 -0.24 1.06 -2.59
N PRO A 98 0.49 -0.06 -2.76
CA PRO A 98 1.94 0.01 -2.92
C PRO A 98 2.28 0.63 -4.28
N PRO A 99 3.28 1.53 -4.41
CA PRO A 99 3.68 2.05 -5.70
C PRO A 99 4.18 0.91 -6.59
N SER A 100 4.97 -0.05 -6.09
CA SER A 100 5.50 -1.20 -6.84
C SER A 100 4.98 -2.55 -6.35
N ARG A 101 5.08 -3.60 -7.18
CA ARG A 101 4.78 -4.98 -6.75
C ARG A 101 5.95 -5.51 -5.92
N TYR A 102 5.68 -5.89 -4.67
CA TYR A 102 6.64 -6.64 -3.85
C TYR A 102 6.74 -8.10 -4.32
N GLY A 103 7.96 -8.63 -4.41
CA GLY A 103 8.24 -10.01 -4.76
C GLY A 103 9.25 -10.68 -3.82
N PRO A 104 9.45 -12.00 -3.93
CA PRO A 104 10.39 -12.75 -3.09
C PRO A 104 11.84 -12.27 -3.16
N HIS A 105 12.23 -11.60 -4.24
CA HIS A 105 13.57 -11.05 -4.44
C HIS A 105 13.82 -9.76 -3.65
N ASP A 106 12.77 -9.09 -3.16
CA ASP A 106 12.88 -7.84 -2.40
C ASP A 106 13.10 -8.09 -0.90
N VAL A 107 13.09 -9.36 -0.46
CA VAL A 107 13.27 -9.72 0.95
C VAL A 107 14.72 -9.59 1.35
N ASP A 108 15.00 -8.69 2.30
CA ASP A 108 16.25 -8.73 3.05
C ASP A 108 16.30 -10.00 3.91
N ARG A 109 17.18 -10.93 3.54
CA ARG A 109 17.25 -12.25 4.16
C ARG A 109 17.92 -12.23 5.53
N GLY A 110 18.80 -11.26 5.80
CA GLY A 110 19.67 -11.25 6.98
C GLY A 110 20.46 -12.57 7.19
N PRO A 111 21.31 -12.66 8.22
CA PRO A 111 21.90 -13.92 8.63
C PRO A 111 20.91 -14.75 9.47
N GLU A 112 20.82 -16.06 9.17
CA GLU A 112 20.22 -17.12 10.01
C GLU A 112 18.73 -17.00 10.39
N THR A 113 17.91 -16.30 9.62
CA THR A 113 16.47 -16.21 9.87
C THR A 113 15.66 -17.16 9.00
N HIS A 114 14.75 -17.95 9.59
CA HIS A 114 13.81 -18.77 8.83
C HIS A 114 12.76 -17.90 8.14
N LEU A 115 12.77 -17.88 6.80
CA LEU A 115 11.79 -17.15 6.00
C LEU A 115 10.51 -17.95 5.80
N ARG A 116 9.36 -17.32 6.07
CA ARG A 116 8.02 -17.87 5.78
C ARG A 116 7.30 -16.99 4.77
N PHE A 117 6.93 -17.56 3.64
CA PHE A 117 6.19 -16.85 2.60
C PHE A 117 4.69 -17.11 2.73
N TRP A 118 3.92 -16.02 2.60
CA TRP A 118 2.46 -16.02 2.65
C TRP A 118 1.92 -15.33 1.40
N SER A 119 0.73 -15.73 0.98
CA SER A 119 -0.04 -15.04 -0.05
C SER A 119 -1.40 -14.64 0.50
N ASP A 120 -1.86 -13.46 0.10
CA ASP A 120 -3.23 -13.03 0.39
C ASP A 120 -4.21 -13.94 -0.37
N THR A 121 -5.35 -14.23 0.26
CA THR A 121 -6.41 -15.06 -0.31
C THR A 121 -7.65 -14.21 -0.62
N THR A 122 -8.69 -14.84 -1.19
CA THR A 122 -9.98 -14.17 -1.42
C THR A 122 -10.67 -13.72 -0.13
N THR A 123 -10.29 -14.28 1.03
CA THR A 123 -10.93 -14.03 2.33
C THR A 123 -10.00 -13.43 3.38
N VAL A 124 -8.68 -13.45 3.17
CA VAL A 124 -7.69 -13.03 4.17
C VAL A 124 -6.65 -12.09 3.57
N HIS A 125 -6.40 -10.99 4.26
CA HIS A 125 -5.19 -10.18 4.17
C HIS A 125 -4.23 -10.53 5.30
N HIS A 126 -2.93 -10.49 5.03
CA HIS A 126 -1.91 -10.65 6.04
C HIS A 126 -1.22 -9.31 6.33
N LEU A 127 -0.99 -9.02 7.62
CA LEU A 127 -0.16 -7.92 8.09
C LEU A 127 1.01 -8.49 8.86
N VAL A 128 2.24 -8.16 8.45
CA VAL A 128 3.43 -8.49 9.23
C VAL A 128 3.56 -7.49 10.39
N VAL A 129 3.77 -8.03 11.58
CA VAL A 129 4.11 -7.29 12.79
C VAL A 129 5.61 -7.52 13.02
N PRO A 130 6.47 -6.63 12.52
CA PRO A 130 7.92 -6.82 12.60
C PRO A 130 8.41 -6.75 14.05
N VAL A 131 9.63 -7.20 14.30
CA VAL A 131 10.29 -7.06 15.62
C VAL A 131 10.47 -5.57 15.95
N ARG A 132 10.14 -5.17 17.19
CA ARG A 132 10.36 -3.81 17.69
C ARG A 132 11.87 -3.51 17.74
N PRO A 133 12.36 -2.40 17.15
CA PRO A 133 13.77 -2.02 17.24
C PRO A 133 14.21 -1.76 18.70
N GLU A 134 15.38 -2.25 19.10
CA GLU A 134 15.92 -2.13 20.47
C GLU A 134 16.03 -0.66 20.95
N ARG A 135 16.32 0.28 20.05
CA ARG A 135 16.45 1.73 20.35
C ARG A 135 15.13 2.51 20.29
N SER A 136 14.03 1.88 20.69
CA SER A 136 12.70 2.50 20.61
C SER A 136 11.89 2.42 21.92
N ALA A 137 12.48 1.96 23.02
CA ALA A 137 11.78 1.67 24.28
C ALA A 137 11.06 2.89 24.90
N ASP A 138 11.65 4.07 24.77
CA ASP A 138 11.23 5.36 25.33
C ASP A 138 10.26 6.15 24.43
N ARG A 139 9.91 5.61 23.27
CA ARG A 139 9.10 6.30 22.26
C ARG A 139 7.60 6.17 22.50
N GLY A 140 6.89 7.28 22.28
CA GLY A 140 5.43 7.28 22.21
C GLY A 140 4.91 6.60 20.94
N LEU A 141 3.60 6.32 20.89
CA LEU A 141 2.96 5.60 19.78
C LEU A 141 3.19 6.25 18.42
N PHE A 142 3.21 7.59 18.34
CA PHE A 142 3.47 8.32 17.11
C PHE A 142 4.88 8.06 16.57
N ASP A 143 5.87 8.18 17.45
CA ASP A 143 7.28 7.96 17.12
C ASP A 143 7.57 6.49 16.80
N LEU A 144 6.85 5.55 17.42
CA LEU A 144 6.91 4.12 17.09
C LEU A 144 6.32 3.84 15.71
N ALA A 145 5.16 4.44 15.39
CA ALA A 145 4.54 4.29 14.08
C ALA A 145 5.44 4.85 12.96
N ALA A 146 6.18 5.93 13.24
CA ALA A 146 7.13 6.48 12.30
C ALA A 146 8.26 5.50 11.91
N LEU A 147 8.54 4.46 12.70
CA LEU A 147 9.56 3.45 12.36
C LEU A 147 9.05 2.37 11.41
N VAL A 148 7.73 2.29 11.20
CA VAL A 148 7.10 1.18 10.47
C VAL A 148 6.75 1.60 9.05
N SER A 149 7.48 1.07 8.06
CA SER A 149 7.20 1.27 6.64
C SER A 149 6.20 0.24 6.09
N ARG A 150 5.69 0.48 4.88
CA ARG A 150 4.89 -0.50 4.14
C ARG A 150 5.69 -1.79 3.88
N ALA A 151 6.96 -1.68 3.50
CA ALA A 151 7.85 -2.81 3.31
C ALA A 151 8.02 -3.64 4.58
N ALA A 152 8.16 -2.99 5.75
CA ALA A 152 8.23 -3.68 7.03
C ALA A 152 6.94 -4.46 7.32
N MET A 153 5.77 -3.85 7.06
CA MET A 153 4.46 -4.50 7.22
C MET A 153 4.13 -5.59 6.18
N ARG A 154 4.89 -5.66 5.10
CA ARG A 154 4.86 -6.76 4.11
C ARG A 154 5.97 -7.78 4.33
N GLY A 155 6.93 -7.50 5.23
CA GLY A 155 8.05 -8.38 5.53
C GLY A 155 9.12 -8.45 4.45
N VAL A 156 9.20 -7.43 3.57
CA VAL A 156 10.30 -7.27 2.60
C VAL A 156 11.40 -6.34 3.14
N GLY A 157 11.03 -5.37 3.98
CA GLY A 157 11.95 -4.48 4.71
C GLY A 157 11.94 -4.74 6.21
N THR A 158 12.79 -4.04 6.95
CA THR A 158 12.76 -4.00 8.43
C THR A 158 12.32 -2.60 8.89
N PRO A 159 11.79 -2.46 10.12
CA PRO A 159 11.51 -1.14 10.66
C PRO A 159 12.79 -0.31 10.77
N SER A 160 12.68 1.00 10.56
CA SER A 160 13.82 1.90 10.72
C SER A 160 14.33 1.87 12.16
N VAL A 161 15.65 1.82 12.33
CA VAL A 161 16.28 1.89 13.65
C VAL A 161 16.60 3.35 13.97
N PRO A 162 16.13 3.91 15.10
CA PRO A 162 16.47 5.27 15.50
C PRO A 162 17.98 5.54 15.49
N GLY A 163 18.38 6.64 14.83
CA GLY A 163 19.78 7.03 14.68
C GLY A 163 20.57 6.25 13.63
N ARG A 164 19.90 5.48 12.77
CA ARG A 164 20.49 4.77 11.63
C ARG A 164 19.72 5.10 10.36
N ASP A 165 20.42 5.45 9.29
CA ASP A 165 19.78 5.64 7.97
C ASP A 165 19.27 4.29 7.45
N ASP A 166 18.07 4.28 6.85
CA ASP A 166 17.48 3.09 6.25
C ASP A 166 17.97 2.95 4.80
N PRO A 167 18.84 1.97 4.49
CA PRO A 167 19.36 1.79 3.14
C PRO A 167 18.30 1.23 2.17
N THR A 168 17.15 0.75 2.65
CA THR A 168 16.03 0.29 1.80
C THR A 168 15.07 1.42 1.42
N ALA A 169 15.17 2.58 2.08
CA ALA A 169 14.41 3.78 1.78
C ALA A 169 15.01 4.63 0.63
N THR A 170 16.01 4.10 -0.10
CA THR A 170 16.49 4.76 -1.31
C THR A 170 15.60 4.34 -2.48
N GLY A 171 14.74 5.27 -2.92
CA GLY A 171 13.98 5.11 -4.17
C GLY A 171 14.89 4.97 -5.40
N PRO A 172 14.35 4.86 -6.62
CA PRO A 172 15.15 4.55 -7.79
C PRO A 172 16.28 5.59 -8.02
N PRO A 173 17.46 5.19 -8.54
CA PRO A 173 18.65 6.06 -8.63
C PRO A 173 18.42 7.40 -9.33
N TRP A 174 17.52 7.44 -10.31
CA TRP A 174 17.18 8.67 -11.03
C TRP A 174 16.39 9.68 -10.18
N ALA A 175 15.71 9.24 -9.13
CA ALA A 175 14.90 10.09 -8.24
C ALA A 175 15.74 10.62 -7.06
N GLN A 176 16.76 9.87 -6.64
CA GLN A 176 17.69 10.26 -5.56
C GLN A 176 18.46 11.56 -5.85
N ARG A 177 18.56 11.97 -7.13
CA ARG A 177 19.24 13.21 -7.53
C ARG A 177 18.46 14.50 -7.23
N PHE A 178 17.19 14.41 -6.85
CA PHE A 178 16.38 15.59 -6.53
C PHE A 178 16.63 16.02 -5.07
N PRO A 179 16.97 17.29 -4.80
CA PRO A 179 17.17 17.77 -3.43
C PRO A 179 15.94 17.52 -2.55
N GLY A 180 16.14 16.89 -1.39
CA GLY A 180 15.05 16.57 -0.45
C GLY A 180 14.24 15.32 -0.77
N TYR A 181 14.56 14.58 -1.84
CA TYR A 181 13.90 13.30 -2.13
C TYR A 181 14.18 12.26 -1.03
N ARG A 182 13.12 11.76 -0.40
CA ARG A 182 13.12 10.54 0.41
C ARG A 182 11.99 9.66 -0.10
N LEU A 183 12.27 8.39 -0.41
CA LEU A 183 11.19 7.43 -0.63
C LEU A 183 10.52 7.22 0.71
N ASP A 184 9.35 7.81 0.89
CA ASP A 184 8.51 7.54 2.03
C ASP A 184 7.43 6.55 1.59
N GLU A 185 7.72 5.27 1.75
CA GLU A 185 6.73 4.21 1.50
C GLU A 185 5.46 4.37 2.36
N ARG A 186 5.43 5.32 3.31
CA ARG A 186 4.25 5.67 4.09
C ARG A 186 3.29 6.62 3.35
N ALA A 187 3.69 7.19 2.21
CA ALA A 187 2.92 8.13 1.40
C ALA A 187 2.58 7.55 0.01
N ILE A 188 1.71 8.26 -0.70
CA ILE A 188 1.62 8.16 -2.17
C ILE A 188 2.70 9.10 -2.71
N ASP A 189 3.58 8.59 -3.56
CA ASP A 189 4.84 9.27 -3.89
C ASP A 189 4.65 10.40 -4.91
N GLN A 190 3.58 10.38 -5.70
CA GLN A 190 3.34 11.34 -6.79
C GLN A 190 1.87 11.80 -6.86
N PRO A 191 1.58 13.08 -7.17
CA PRO A 191 0.22 13.59 -7.29
C PRO A 191 -0.68 12.82 -8.28
N TRP A 192 -0.13 12.39 -9.42
CA TRP A 192 -0.88 11.63 -10.42
C TRP A 192 -1.32 10.24 -9.93
N GLU A 193 -0.59 9.64 -8.99
CA GLU A 193 -0.94 8.32 -8.43
C GLU A 193 -2.18 8.46 -7.55
N LEU A 194 -2.19 9.47 -6.68
CA LEU A 194 -3.35 9.81 -5.85
C LEU A 194 -4.58 10.08 -6.71
N ARG A 195 -4.41 10.90 -7.76
CA ARG A 195 -5.52 11.23 -8.65
C ARG A 195 -6.02 10.01 -9.43
N THR A 196 -5.13 9.10 -9.83
CA THR A 196 -5.52 7.84 -10.48
C THR A 196 -6.37 6.96 -9.56
N VAL A 197 -6.00 6.83 -8.28
CA VAL A 197 -6.80 6.09 -7.28
C VAL A 197 -8.17 6.73 -7.11
N ALA A 198 -8.21 8.06 -6.99
CA ALA A 198 -9.44 8.80 -6.85
C ALA A 198 -10.40 8.56 -8.03
N LEU A 199 -9.89 8.60 -9.27
CA LEU A 199 -10.68 8.33 -10.47
C LEU A 199 -11.24 6.91 -10.50
N VAL A 200 -10.44 5.89 -10.18
CA VAL A 200 -10.91 4.51 -10.14
C VAL A 200 -12.01 4.35 -9.09
N LEU A 201 -11.78 4.83 -7.87
CA LEU A 201 -12.73 4.61 -6.77
C LEU A 201 -14.01 5.41 -6.95
N ALA A 202 -13.91 6.67 -7.40
CA ALA A 202 -15.07 7.49 -7.71
C ALA A 202 -15.90 6.87 -8.84
N GLY A 203 -15.23 6.41 -9.91
CA GLY A 203 -15.91 5.75 -11.02
C GLY A 203 -16.60 4.44 -10.63
N VAL A 204 -15.97 3.61 -9.80
CA VAL A 204 -16.56 2.34 -9.35
C VAL A 204 -17.68 2.56 -8.33
N GLU A 205 -17.55 3.56 -7.44
CA GLU A 205 -18.62 3.92 -6.50
C GLU A 205 -19.85 4.47 -7.24
N ASP A 206 -19.65 5.41 -8.16
CA ASP A 206 -20.74 6.05 -8.90
C ASP A 206 -21.34 5.09 -9.95
N ARG A 207 -20.53 4.17 -10.50
CA ARG A 207 -20.91 3.18 -11.53
C ARG A 207 -20.30 1.81 -11.24
N PRO A 208 -20.97 0.95 -10.45
CA PRO A 208 -20.44 -0.36 -10.06
C PRO A 208 -20.04 -1.27 -11.23
N GLU A 209 -20.72 -1.18 -12.38
CA GLU A 209 -20.40 -1.98 -13.59
C GLU A 209 -19.04 -1.59 -14.21
N LEU A 210 -18.54 -0.39 -13.91
CA LEU A 210 -17.18 0.00 -14.27
C LEU A 210 -16.14 -0.84 -13.50
N GLY A 211 -16.45 -1.23 -12.26
CA GLY A 211 -15.57 -2.04 -11.41
C GLY A 211 -15.23 -3.40 -12.01
N GLU A 212 -16.22 -4.09 -12.58
CA GLU A 212 -16.01 -5.38 -13.25
C GLU A 212 -15.12 -5.23 -14.49
N ARG A 213 -15.39 -4.21 -15.32
CA ARG A 213 -14.61 -3.94 -16.54
C ARG A 213 -13.16 -3.56 -16.23
N VAL A 214 -12.96 -2.71 -15.21
CA VAL A 214 -11.63 -2.33 -14.73
C VAL A 214 -10.88 -3.55 -14.19
N GLY A 215 -11.55 -4.43 -13.43
CA GLY A 215 -10.96 -5.68 -12.94
C GLY A 215 -10.45 -6.58 -14.07
N VAL A 216 -11.25 -6.80 -15.11
CA VAL A 216 -10.85 -7.60 -16.29
C VAL A 216 -9.62 -7.01 -16.99
N GLU A 217 -9.57 -5.69 -17.18
CA GLU A 217 -8.42 -5.05 -17.80
C GLU A 217 -7.18 -5.06 -16.90
N LEU A 218 -7.37 -4.90 -15.58
CA LEU A 218 -6.30 -4.99 -14.60
C LEU A 218 -5.63 -6.36 -14.64
N ASP A 219 -6.39 -7.45 -14.69
CA ASP A 219 -5.82 -8.80 -14.76
C ASP A 219 -4.99 -8.98 -16.05
N ARG A 220 -5.49 -8.47 -17.18
CA ARG A 220 -4.77 -8.50 -18.48
C ARG A 220 -3.48 -7.69 -18.46
N ILE A 221 -3.45 -6.57 -17.75
CA ILE A 221 -2.31 -5.65 -17.68
C ILE A 221 -1.30 -6.12 -16.63
N ALA A 222 -1.77 -6.52 -15.44
CA ALA A 222 -0.96 -6.97 -14.31
C ALA A 222 -0.18 -8.26 -14.60
N ALA A 223 -0.64 -9.07 -15.55
CA ALA A 223 0.09 -10.24 -16.04
C ALA A 223 1.36 -9.86 -16.84
N ARG A 224 1.42 -8.63 -17.37
CA ARG A 224 2.48 -8.16 -18.28
C ARG A 224 3.33 -7.03 -17.69
N LEU A 225 2.96 -6.49 -16.54
CA LEU A 225 3.70 -5.41 -15.91
C LEU A 225 5.01 -5.91 -15.31
N PRO A 226 6.15 -5.25 -15.60
CA PRO A 226 7.38 -5.45 -14.86
C PRO A 226 7.13 -5.27 -13.36
N ILE A 227 7.79 -6.08 -12.52
CA ILE A 227 7.69 -6.03 -11.06
C ILE A 227 8.01 -4.61 -10.52
N ARG A 228 8.85 -3.85 -11.24
CA ARG A 228 9.26 -2.48 -10.90
C ARG A 228 8.32 -1.37 -11.39
N SER A 229 7.26 -1.68 -12.12
CA SER A 229 6.33 -0.67 -12.65
C SER A 229 5.29 -0.27 -11.61
N SER A 230 4.88 1.00 -11.66
CA SER A 230 3.88 1.53 -10.72
C SER A 230 2.53 0.83 -10.92
N ILE A 231 1.91 0.27 -9.87
CA ILE A 231 0.59 -0.36 -9.98
C ILE A 231 -0.48 0.65 -10.40
N TYR A 232 -0.27 1.93 -10.08
CA TYR A 232 -1.14 3.03 -10.49
C TYR A 232 -1.12 3.23 -12.00
N THR A 233 -0.01 2.94 -12.67
CA THR A 233 0.03 2.88 -14.13
C THR A 233 -0.90 1.79 -14.68
N ALA A 234 -0.95 0.63 -14.02
CA ALA A 234 -1.87 -0.45 -14.38
C ALA A 234 -3.33 -0.01 -14.26
N TRP A 235 -3.65 0.64 -13.14
CA TRP A 235 -4.98 1.16 -12.83
C TRP A 235 -5.42 2.23 -13.80
N LEU A 236 -4.52 3.17 -14.10
CA LEU A 236 -4.77 4.22 -15.08
C LEU A 236 -5.08 3.64 -16.46
N TRP A 237 -4.29 2.66 -16.92
CA TRP A 237 -4.50 2.03 -18.22
C TRP A 237 -5.74 1.15 -18.26
N ALA A 238 -6.02 0.40 -17.19
CA ALA A 238 -7.22 -0.42 -17.09
C ALA A 238 -8.48 0.46 -17.10
N LEU A 239 -8.49 1.54 -16.32
CA LEU A 239 -9.56 2.53 -16.33
C LEU A 239 -9.70 3.21 -17.69
N ALA A 240 -8.60 3.59 -18.33
CA ALA A 240 -8.63 4.17 -19.66
C ALA A 240 -9.27 3.23 -20.70
N ARG A 241 -9.03 1.93 -20.61
CA ARG A 241 -9.63 0.93 -21.51
C ARG A 241 -11.08 0.58 -21.17
N ALA A 242 -11.42 0.55 -19.88
CA ALA A 242 -12.78 0.26 -19.41
C ALA A 242 -13.78 1.42 -19.65
N THR A 243 -13.26 2.62 -19.95
CA THR A 243 -14.02 3.84 -20.25
C THR A 243 -14.10 4.16 -21.75
N HIS A 244 -13.55 3.28 -22.59
CA HIS A 244 -13.82 3.23 -24.04
C HIS A 244 -15.00 2.28 -24.31
#